data_AF-A0A2H0UQS8-F1
#
_entry.id   AF-A0A2H0UQS8-F1
#
_cell.length_a   1.000
_cell.length_b   1.000
_cell.length_c   1.000
_cell.angle_alpha   90.00
_cell.angle_beta   90.00
_cell.angle_gamma   90.00
#
_symmetry.space_group_name_H-M   'P 1'
#
loop_
_entity.id
_entity.type
_entity.pdbx_description
1 polymer ?
#
loop_
_entity_poly.entity_id
_entity_poly.type
_entity_poly.pdbx_seq_one_letter_code
_entity_poly.pdbx_strand_id
1 'polypeptide(L)'
;METKLDRKWIDEYKRRASFSTLTFLKVNTRYLKSQEDDFISEKINNPKLIYHRLSDFDFKEWRNRLEELLERILKEEKNELVKEAYKGRIEERLETLALLEATHKGDDPKFMCLSEKLFGSLDEDVLAQSLFNVRENIKRRLRSKNKKVRSETENFIKYLETEFSVTPRNIFPHSHDQEKIRNGKKSHLGPEDIKREVEAAFDKLGIKNDWKAVVGDYLNISVNYAEKELRIPR
;
A
#
# COMPACT_ATOMS: atom_id res chain seq x y z
N MET A 1 31.70 3.30 -30.52
CA MET A 1 30.96 4.51 -30.09
C MET A 1 29.69 4.03 -29.41
N GLU A 2 29.71 3.83 -28.09
CA GLU A 2 28.50 3.52 -27.32
C GLU A 2 27.70 4.81 -27.17
N THR A 3 26.67 4.96 -27.99
CA THR A 3 25.67 6.00 -27.84
C THR A 3 25.07 5.87 -26.43
N LYS A 4 25.23 6.91 -25.61
CA LYS A 4 24.40 7.16 -24.42
C LYS A 4 22.95 7.17 -24.87
N LEU A 5 22.33 6.01 -24.97
CA LEU A 5 20.90 5.90 -25.21
C LEU A 5 20.24 6.75 -24.12
N ASP A 6 19.44 7.72 -24.57
CA ASP A 6 18.29 8.18 -23.82
C ASP A 6 18.49 9.19 -22.67
N ARG A 7 19.72 9.72 -22.48
CA ARG A 7 19.96 10.71 -21.39
C ARG A 7 19.01 11.93 -21.44
N LYS A 8 18.67 12.40 -22.65
CA LYS A 8 17.73 13.52 -22.87
C LYS A 8 16.36 13.23 -22.28
N TRP A 9 15.74 12.09 -22.63
CA TRP A 9 14.38 11.79 -22.18
C TRP A 9 14.35 11.36 -20.72
N ILE A 10 15.41 10.72 -20.21
CA ILE A 10 15.56 10.46 -18.77
C ILE A 10 15.47 11.78 -17.98
N ASP A 11 16.21 12.80 -18.40
CA ASP A 11 16.27 14.08 -17.68
C ASP A 11 14.97 14.90 -17.84
N GLU A 12 14.30 14.85 -18.99
CA GLU A 12 12.97 15.45 -19.18
C GLU A 12 11.89 14.71 -18.36
N TYR A 13 11.88 13.37 -18.40
CA TYR A 13 10.95 12.55 -17.64
C TYR A 13 11.10 12.80 -16.14
N LYS A 14 12.33 12.79 -15.60
CA LYS A 14 12.56 13.09 -14.19
C LYS A 14 12.02 14.46 -13.77
N ARG A 15 12.08 15.47 -14.64
CA ARG A 15 11.56 16.82 -14.34
C ARG A 15 10.04 16.93 -14.45
N ARG A 16 9.44 16.24 -15.43
CA ARG A 16 8.01 16.34 -15.76
C ARG A 16 7.13 15.27 -15.11
N ALA A 17 7.73 14.24 -14.51
CA ALA A 17 7.06 13.11 -13.86
C ALA A 17 7.44 12.95 -12.37
N SER A 18 8.05 13.96 -11.73
CA SER A 18 8.47 13.90 -10.33
C SER A 18 7.30 14.10 -9.35
N PHE A 19 6.39 13.14 -9.30
CA PHE A 19 5.43 12.99 -8.22
C PHE A 19 5.29 11.51 -7.85
N SER A 20 4.83 11.24 -6.63
CA SER A 20 4.75 9.88 -6.08
C SER A 20 3.51 9.73 -5.21
N THR A 21 2.76 8.64 -5.40
CA THR A 21 1.60 8.29 -4.57
C THR A 21 1.97 8.26 -3.09
N LEU A 22 3.11 7.68 -2.72
CA LEU A 22 3.58 7.62 -1.32
C LEU A 22 3.78 9.02 -0.71
N THR A 23 4.16 9.99 -1.52
CA THR A 23 4.39 11.37 -1.06
C THR A 23 3.09 12.11 -0.84
N PHE A 24 2.11 11.92 -1.73
CA PHE A 24 0.85 12.67 -1.76
C PHE A 24 -0.27 12.01 -0.94
N LEU A 25 -0.27 10.68 -0.83
CA LEU A 25 -1.20 9.90 0.00
C LEU A 25 -0.71 9.74 1.46
N LYS A 26 0.30 10.51 1.85
CA LYS A 26 0.79 10.50 3.23
C LYS A 26 -0.17 11.27 4.14
N VAL A 27 -0.82 10.54 5.05
CA VAL A 27 -1.70 11.13 6.05
C VAL A 27 -0.88 11.87 7.12
N ASN A 28 -1.39 13.01 7.59
CA ASN A 28 -0.83 13.69 8.75
C ASN A 28 -1.15 12.86 10.01
N THR A 29 -0.12 12.29 10.63
CA THR A 29 -0.27 11.36 11.77
C THR A 29 -0.92 12.02 12.99
N ARG A 30 -0.66 13.31 13.24
CA ARG A 30 -1.30 14.05 14.35
C ARG A 30 -2.79 14.26 14.06
N TYR A 31 -3.13 14.62 12.83
CA TYR A 31 -4.52 14.77 12.42
C TYR A 31 -5.28 13.44 12.50
N LEU A 32 -4.67 12.35 12.00
CA LEU A 32 -5.26 11.02 12.11
C LEU A 32 -5.49 10.62 13.58
N LYS A 33 -4.52 10.91 14.45
CA LYS A 33 -4.66 10.63 15.87
C LYS A 33 -5.78 11.44 16.52
N SER A 34 -5.91 12.73 16.18
CA SER A 34 -7.02 13.57 16.64
C SER A 34 -8.37 13.04 16.15
N GLN A 35 -8.48 12.62 14.90
CA GLN A 35 -9.70 12.02 14.35
C GLN A 35 -10.06 10.71 15.06
N GLU A 36 -9.06 9.88 15.36
CA GLU A 36 -9.25 8.66 16.15
C GLU A 36 -9.79 8.99 17.55
N ASP A 37 -9.17 9.94 18.25
CA ASP A 37 -9.57 10.32 19.60
C ASP A 37 -10.97 10.97 19.64
N ASP A 38 -11.30 11.80 18.64
CA ASP A 38 -12.62 12.41 18.51
C ASP A 38 -13.71 11.37 18.16
N PHE A 39 -13.37 10.36 17.35
CA PHE A 39 -14.27 9.25 17.06
C PHE A 39 -14.51 8.38 18.30
N ILE A 40 -13.45 8.01 19.02
CA ILE A 40 -13.53 7.20 20.26
C ILE A 40 -14.31 7.94 21.36
N SER A 41 -14.23 9.27 21.38
CA SER A 41 -14.96 10.12 22.33
C SER A 41 -16.36 10.54 21.85
N GLU A 42 -16.87 9.96 20.76
CA GLU A 42 -18.22 10.19 20.22
C GLU A 42 -18.49 11.64 19.79
N LYS A 43 -17.44 12.44 19.56
CA LYS A 43 -17.56 13.82 19.06
C LYS A 43 -17.82 13.87 17.55
N ILE A 44 -17.34 12.86 16.82
CA ILE A 44 -17.57 12.70 15.39
C ILE A 44 -18.09 11.29 15.09
N ASN A 45 -19.00 11.18 14.12
CA ASN A 45 -19.56 9.88 13.72
C ASN A 45 -18.58 9.04 12.90
N ASN A 46 -17.75 9.68 12.07
CA ASN A 46 -16.80 8.97 11.22
C ASN A 46 -15.49 9.79 11.11
N PRO A 47 -14.32 9.16 11.29
CA PRO A 47 -13.05 9.81 11.06
C PRO A 47 -12.90 10.16 9.58
N LYS A 48 -12.38 11.36 9.29
CA LYS A 48 -12.09 11.80 7.92
C LYS A 48 -10.62 11.60 7.63
N LEU A 49 -10.31 10.92 6.53
CA LEU A 49 -8.95 10.86 5.98
C LEU A 49 -8.73 12.08 5.09
N ILE A 50 -7.80 12.96 5.48
CA ILE A 50 -7.44 14.15 4.70
C ILE A 50 -6.00 14.03 4.20
N TYR A 51 -5.85 14.02 2.89
CA TYR A 51 -4.57 14.05 2.20
C TYR A 51 -4.19 15.51 1.87
N HIS A 52 -3.74 16.24 2.88
CA HIS A 52 -3.40 17.67 2.81
C HIS A 52 -2.55 18.07 1.59
N ARG A 53 -1.64 17.20 1.12
CA ARG A 53 -0.77 17.48 -0.02
C ARG A 53 -1.48 17.48 -1.37
N LEU A 54 -2.69 16.92 -1.46
CA LEU A 54 -3.49 16.95 -2.68
C LEU A 54 -4.26 18.26 -2.83
N SER A 55 -4.49 19.00 -1.74
CA SER A 55 -5.25 20.25 -1.76
C SER A 55 -4.59 21.35 -2.58
N ASP A 56 -3.26 21.42 -2.54
CA ASP A 56 -2.47 22.43 -3.25
C ASP A 56 -1.84 21.88 -4.55
N PHE A 57 -2.22 20.66 -4.96
CA PHE A 57 -1.59 19.99 -6.09
C PHE A 57 -2.27 20.37 -7.41
N ASP A 58 -1.51 20.96 -8.33
CA ASP A 58 -2.02 21.35 -9.65
C ASP A 58 -2.08 20.15 -10.61
N PHE A 59 -3.17 19.39 -10.52
CA PHE A 59 -3.41 18.24 -11.40
C PHE A 59 -3.38 18.62 -12.89
N LYS A 60 -3.85 19.82 -13.25
CA LYS A 60 -3.96 20.24 -14.65
C LYS A 60 -2.58 20.53 -15.22
N GLU A 61 -1.76 21.26 -14.49
CA GLU A 61 -0.39 21.56 -14.91
C GLU A 61 0.44 20.28 -15.08
N TRP A 62 0.37 19.36 -14.11
CA TRP A 62 1.10 18.09 -14.21
C TRP A 62 0.61 17.22 -15.37
N ARG A 63 -0.70 17.19 -15.64
CA ARG A 63 -1.28 16.48 -16.79
C ARG A 63 -0.72 17.03 -18.10
N ASN A 64 -0.80 18.35 -18.28
CA ASN A 64 -0.30 19.01 -19.49
C ASN A 64 1.20 18.73 -19.70
N ARG A 65 2.02 18.80 -18.65
CA ARG A 65 3.46 18.51 -18.73
C ARG A 65 3.77 17.11 -19.22
N LEU A 66 2.98 16.11 -18.81
CA LEU A 66 3.11 14.72 -19.23
C LEU A 66 2.63 14.50 -20.66
N GLU A 67 1.49 15.07 -21.03
CA GLU A 67 0.93 15.01 -22.39
C GLU A 67 1.89 15.66 -23.40
N GLU A 68 2.42 16.85 -23.11
CA GLU A 68 3.45 17.51 -23.91
C GLU A 68 4.72 16.65 -24.06
N LEU A 69 5.16 15.99 -22.98
CA LEU A 69 6.34 15.13 -23.04
C LEU A 69 6.09 13.93 -23.94
N LEU A 70 4.92 13.31 -23.83
CA LEU A 70 4.52 12.20 -24.66
C LEU A 70 4.51 12.60 -26.14
N GLU A 71 3.84 13.69 -26.49
CA GLU A 71 3.81 14.20 -27.86
C GLU A 71 5.20 14.45 -28.43
N ARG A 72 6.09 15.06 -27.63
CA ARG A 72 7.48 15.31 -28.03
C ARG A 72 8.26 14.03 -28.27
N ILE A 73 8.11 13.02 -27.41
CA ILE A 73 8.78 11.72 -27.59
C ILE A 73 8.28 11.03 -28.85
N LEU A 74 6.95 11.00 -29.07
CA LEU A 74 6.37 10.38 -30.26
C LEU A 74 6.85 11.05 -31.56
N LYS A 75 7.06 12.37 -31.54
CA LYS A 75 7.48 13.17 -32.71
C LYS A 75 9.00 13.18 -32.93
N GLU A 76 9.79 13.29 -31.87
CA GLU A 76 11.23 13.55 -31.95
C GLU A 76 12.09 12.27 -31.84
N GLU A 77 11.61 11.22 -31.16
CA GLU A 77 12.37 9.96 -31.00
C GLU A 77 12.22 9.04 -32.21
N LYS A 78 13.36 8.60 -32.76
CA LYS A 78 13.41 7.71 -33.92
C LYS A 78 13.52 6.24 -33.52
N ASN A 79 14.02 5.96 -32.32
CA ASN A 79 14.12 4.61 -31.81
C ASN A 79 12.75 4.17 -31.26
N GLU A 80 12.05 3.31 -32.01
CA GLU A 80 10.72 2.81 -31.63
C GLU A 80 10.71 2.10 -30.27
N LEU A 81 11.78 1.39 -29.90
CA LEU A 81 11.85 0.73 -28.60
C LEU A 81 11.88 1.76 -27.45
N VAL A 82 12.66 2.84 -27.61
CA VAL A 82 12.71 3.93 -26.64
C VAL A 82 11.35 4.65 -26.57
N LYS A 83 10.76 4.92 -27.73
CA LYS A 83 9.44 5.57 -27.84
C LYS A 83 8.37 4.79 -27.08
N GLU A 84 8.22 3.50 -27.35
CA GLU A 84 7.22 2.64 -26.68
C GLU A 84 7.51 2.51 -25.17
N ALA A 85 8.79 2.40 -24.78
CA ALA A 85 9.15 2.33 -23.37
C ALA A 85 8.75 3.61 -22.59
N TYR A 86 8.97 4.80 -23.17
CA TYR A 86 8.54 6.05 -22.53
C TYR A 86 7.05 6.28 -22.59
N LYS A 87 6.40 5.90 -23.69
CA LYS A 87 4.95 5.99 -23.82
C LYS A 87 4.27 5.23 -22.67
N GLY A 88 4.63 3.96 -22.46
CA GLY A 88 4.07 3.18 -21.35
C GLY A 88 4.34 3.81 -19.98
N ARG A 89 5.56 4.34 -19.75
CA ARG A 89 5.90 5.02 -18.49
C ARG A 89 5.10 6.30 -18.26
N ILE A 90 4.88 7.10 -19.31
CA ILE A 90 4.11 8.34 -19.20
C ILE A 90 2.62 8.04 -19.02
N GLU A 91 2.09 7.02 -19.72
CA GLU A 91 0.71 6.54 -19.55
C GLU A 91 0.45 6.07 -18.10
N GLU A 92 1.35 5.24 -17.54
CA GLU A 92 1.29 4.84 -16.12
C GLU A 92 1.29 6.06 -15.18
N ARG A 93 2.02 7.13 -15.56
CA ARG A 93 2.07 8.36 -14.77
C ARG A 93 0.82 9.23 -14.89
N LEU A 94 0.20 9.26 -16.05
CA LEU A 94 -1.11 9.88 -16.25
C LEU A 94 -2.20 9.15 -15.46
N GLU A 95 -2.13 7.82 -15.37
CA GLU A 95 -3.02 7.01 -14.53
C GLU A 95 -2.78 7.25 -13.05
N THR A 96 -1.51 7.33 -12.63
CA THR A 96 -1.14 7.71 -11.27
C THR A 96 -1.72 9.08 -10.91
N LEU A 97 -1.63 10.04 -11.83
CA LEU A 97 -2.19 11.38 -11.66
C LEU A 97 -3.72 11.33 -11.51
N ALA A 98 -4.39 10.55 -12.36
CA ALA A 98 -5.84 10.36 -12.30
C ALA A 98 -6.29 9.68 -11.01
N LEU A 99 -5.48 8.75 -10.47
CA LEU A 99 -5.73 8.11 -9.17
C LEU A 99 -5.69 9.15 -8.04
N LEU A 100 -4.64 9.98 -8.01
CA LEU A 100 -4.52 11.05 -7.02
C LEU A 100 -5.67 12.07 -7.13
N GLU A 101 -6.12 12.36 -8.35
CA GLU A 101 -7.25 13.25 -8.61
C GLU A 101 -8.56 12.65 -8.10
N ALA A 102 -8.78 11.34 -8.32
CA ALA A 102 -9.93 10.60 -7.80
C ALA A 102 -9.92 10.59 -6.26
N THR A 103 -8.76 10.36 -5.64
CA THR A 103 -8.61 10.45 -4.18
C THR A 103 -8.93 11.85 -3.67
N HIS A 104 -8.48 12.89 -4.35
CA HIS A 104 -8.78 14.27 -3.95
C HIS A 104 -10.28 14.59 -4.01
N LYS A 105 -10.99 14.02 -4.99
CA LYS A 105 -12.43 14.21 -5.20
C LYS A 105 -13.31 13.27 -4.36
N GLY A 106 -12.74 12.25 -3.71
CA GLY A 106 -13.51 11.22 -3.02
C GLY A 106 -14.29 10.30 -3.96
N ASP A 107 -13.78 10.07 -5.18
CA ASP A 107 -14.39 9.20 -6.18
C ASP A 107 -13.88 7.75 -5.99
N ASP A 108 -14.48 7.05 -5.02
CA ASP A 108 -14.07 5.70 -4.62
C ASP A 108 -14.15 4.66 -5.75
N PRO A 109 -15.21 4.61 -6.58
CA PRO A 109 -15.26 3.66 -7.70
C PRO A 109 -14.11 3.86 -8.69
N LYS A 110 -13.80 5.10 -9.03
CA LYS A 110 -12.70 5.43 -9.93
C LYS A 110 -11.34 5.14 -9.30
N PHE A 111 -11.19 5.43 -8.02
CA PHE A 111 -9.99 5.08 -7.26
C PHE A 111 -9.73 3.57 -7.30
N MET A 112 -10.74 2.75 -7.03
CA MET A 112 -10.59 1.28 -7.03
C MET A 112 -10.16 0.76 -8.40
N CYS A 113 -10.84 1.19 -9.47
CA CYS A 113 -10.49 0.79 -10.83
C CYS A 113 -9.04 1.17 -11.22
N LEU A 114 -8.62 2.39 -10.90
CA LEU A 114 -7.26 2.85 -11.19
C LEU A 114 -6.20 2.17 -10.31
N SER A 115 -6.54 1.88 -9.05
CA SER A 115 -5.66 1.16 -8.12
C SER A 115 -5.39 -0.25 -8.61
N GLU A 116 -6.43 -0.97 -9.03
CA GLU A 116 -6.29 -2.31 -9.61
C GLU A 116 -5.45 -2.29 -10.90
N LYS A 117 -5.64 -1.28 -11.74
CA LYS A 117 -4.87 -1.12 -12.96
C LYS A 117 -3.38 -0.89 -12.70
N LEU A 118 -3.05 -0.04 -11.72
CA LEU A 118 -1.67 0.37 -11.42
C LEU A 118 -0.92 -0.62 -10.54
N PHE A 119 -1.60 -1.25 -9.57
CA PHE A 119 -0.98 -2.07 -8.54
C PHE A 119 -1.36 -3.55 -8.62
N GLY A 120 -2.25 -3.91 -9.54
CA GLY A 120 -2.84 -5.23 -9.63
C GLY A 120 -4.05 -5.40 -8.70
N SER A 121 -4.77 -6.50 -8.89
CA SER A 121 -5.85 -6.91 -7.99
C SER A 121 -5.30 -7.29 -6.61
N LEU A 122 -6.13 -7.19 -5.57
CA LEU A 122 -5.77 -7.74 -4.28
C LEU A 122 -5.49 -9.24 -4.41
N ASP A 123 -4.37 -9.66 -3.83
CA ASP A 123 -4.07 -11.07 -3.63
C ASP A 123 -5.06 -11.67 -2.63
N GLU A 124 -5.74 -12.75 -3.02
CA GLU A 124 -6.76 -13.41 -2.21
C GLU A 124 -6.20 -13.94 -0.89
N ASP A 125 -4.95 -14.39 -0.84
CA ASP A 125 -4.30 -14.88 0.37
C ASP A 125 -3.99 -13.71 1.32
N VAL A 126 -3.55 -12.57 0.77
CA VAL A 126 -3.32 -11.35 1.55
C VAL A 126 -4.63 -10.80 2.11
N LEU A 127 -5.69 -10.81 1.31
CA LEU A 127 -7.03 -10.44 1.75
C LEU A 127 -7.53 -11.40 2.85
N ALA A 128 -7.42 -12.71 2.64
CA ALA A 128 -7.82 -13.72 3.61
C ALA A 128 -7.06 -13.59 4.94
N GLN A 129 -5.76 -13.32 4.89
CA GLN A 129 -4.95 -13.08 6.07
C GLN A 129 -5.36 -11.79 6.81
N SER A 130 -5.67 -10.73 6.06
CA SER A 130 -6.16 -9.47 6.64
C SER A 130 -7.50 -9.66 7.33
N LEU A 131 -8.43 -10.37 6.69
CA LEU A 131 -9.73 -10.73 7.25
C LEU A 131 -9.59 -11.64 8.48
N PHE A 132 -8.64 -12.58 8.46
CA PHE A 132 -8.33 -13.41 9.62
C PHE A 132 -7.86 -12.56 10.81
N ASN A 133 -6.97 -11.58 10.59
CA ASN A 133 -6.49 -10.70 11.65
C ASN A 133 -7.62 -9.84 12.23
N VAL A 134 -8.50 -9.30 11.37
CA VAL A 134 -9.71 -8.58 11.80
C VAL A 134 -10.59 -9.50 12.66
N ARG A 135 -10.81 -10.75 12.22
CA ARG A 135 -11.57 -11.75 12.97
C ARG A 135 -10.99 -12.02 14.36
N GLU A 136 -9.70 -12.27 14.46
CA GLU A 136 -9.06 -12.56 15.75
C GLU A 136 -9.10 -11.35 16.68
N ASN A 137 -8.98 -10.13 16.13
CA ASN A 137 -9.19 -8.90 16.88
C ASN A 137 -10.61 -8.79 17.43
N ILE A 138 -11.63 -9.01 16.60
CA ILE A 138 -13.04 -9.01 17.03
C ILE A 138 -13.26 -10.03 18.15
N LYS A 139 -12.83 -11.29 17.96
CA LYS A 139 -12.95 -12.33 18.99
C LYS A 139 -12.30 -11.94 20.32
N ARG A 140 -11.11 -11.34 20.25
CA ARG A 140 -10.38 -10.87 21.43
C ARG A 140 -11.13 -9.72 22.13
N ARG A 141 -11.69 -8.78 21.37
CA ARG A 141 -12.44 -7.63 21.90
C ARG A 141 -13.80 -8.04 22.50
N LEU A 142 -14.48 -9.04 21.93
CA LEU A 142 -15.68 -9.64 22.54
C LEU A 142 -15.38 -10.26 23.92
N ARG A 143 -14.20 -10.88 24.08
CA ARG A 143 -13.75 -11.44 25.37
C ARG A 143 -13.20 -10.40 26.34
N SER A 144 -13.17 -9.11 25.96
CA SER A 144 -12.68 -8.04 26.81
C SER A 144 -13.46 -7.99 28.13
N LYS A 145 -12.76 -7.75 29.24
CA LYS A 145 -13.40 -7.51 30.55
C LYS A 145 -14.06 -6.12 30.62
N ASN A 146 -13.70 -5.22 29.71
CA ASN A 146 -14.32 -3.90 29.61
C ASN A 146 -15.68 -4.04 28.89
N LYS A 147 -16.78 -3.81 29.62
CA LYS A 147 -18.16 -3.91 29.11
C LYS A 147 -18.42 -2.97 27.93
N LYS A 148 -17.88 -1.75 27.92
CA LYS A 148 -18.04 -0.80 26.80
C LYS A 148 -17.42 -1.38 25.54
N VAL A 149 -16.17 -1.85 25.62
CA VAL A 149 -15.46 -2.46 24.48
C VAL A 149 -16.21 -3.67 23.93
N ARG A 150 -16.76 -4.53 24.80
CA ARG A 150 -17.56 -5.67 24.38
C ARG A 150 -18.84 -5.25 23.66
N SER A 151 -19.60 -4.33 24.24
CA SER A 151 -20.86 -3.83 23.68
C SER A 151 -20.66 -3.14 22.32
N GLU A 152 -19.63 -2.31 22.18
CA GLU A 152 -19.33 -1.66 20.89
C GLU A 152 -18.89 -2.68 19.83
N THR A 153 -18.18 -3.73 20.23
CA THR A 153 -17.80 -4.81 19.31
C THR A 153 -19.04 -5.58 18.84
N GLU A 154 -20.01 -5.84 19.72
CA GLU A 154 -21.28 -6.47 19.38
C GLU A 154 -22.11 -5.58 18.43
N ASN A 155 -22.17 -4.26 18.69
CA ASN A 155 -22.82 -3.29 17.81
C ASN A 155 -22.17 -3.25 16.43
N PHE A 156 -20.83 -3.26 16.37
CA PHE A 156 -20.08 -3.29 15.13
C PHE A 156 -20.37 -4.55 14.31
N ILE A 157 -20.40 -5.74 14.94
CA ILE A 157 -20.77 -6.98 14.25
C ILE A 157 -22.18 -6.88 13.68
N LYS A 158 -23.14 -6.39 14.47
CA LYS A 158 -24.52 -6.21 14.01
C LYS A 158 -24.62 -5.26 12.83
N TYR A 159 -23.85 -4.17 12.84
CA TYR A 159 -23.76 -3.24 11.71
C TYR A 159 -23.22 -3.91 10.45
N LEU A 160 -22.14 -4.70 10.57
CA LEU A 160 -21.60 -5.46 9.44
C LEU A 160 -22.62 -6.44 8.85
N GLU A 161 -23.42 -7.09 9.70
CA GLU A 161 -24.48 -8.01 9.27
C GLU A 161 -25.62 -7.30 8.53
N THR A 162 -25.96 -6.07 8.95
CA THR A 162 -27.10 -5.32 8.38
C THR A 162 -26.75 -4.58 7.10
N GLU A 163 -25.63 -3.85 7.06
CA GLU A 163 -25.29 -3.01 5.90
C GLU A 163 -24.66 -3.80 4.75
N PHE A 164 -23.88 -4.83 5.07
CA PHE A 164 -23.08 -5.54 4.07
C PHE A 164 -23.62 -6.94 3.76
N SER A 165 -24.78 -7.31 4.33
CA SER A 165 -25.34 -8.67 4.25
C SER A 165 -24.32 -9.77 4.62
N VAL A 166 -23.29 -9.42 5.38
CA VAL A 166 -22.23 -10.36 5.74
C VAL A 166 -22.65 -11.03 7.02
N THR A 167 -23.22 -12.23 6.90
CA THR A 167 -23.46 -13.08 8.07
C THR A 167 -22.11 -13.45 8.70
N PRO A 168 -22.06 -13.80 10.00
CA PRO A 168 -20.87 -14.39 10.59
C PRO A 168 -20.34 -15.56 9.75
N ARG A 169 -21.21 -16.33 9.09
CA ARG A 169 -20.79 -17.40 8.15
C ARG A 169 -20.14 -16.90 6.86
N ASN A 170 -20.47 -15.72 6.36
CA ASN A 170 -19.85 -15.11 5.18
C ASN A 170 -18.60 -14.28 5.54
N ILE A 171 -18.51 -13.72 6.76
CA ILE A 171 -17.28 -13.14 7.33
C ILE A 171 -16.30 -14.28 7.71
N PHE A 172 -16.85 -15.44 8.08
CA PHE A 172 -16.13 -16.64 8.50
C PHE A 172 -16.46 -17.80 7.55
N PRO A 173 -15.93 -17.80 6.30
CA PRO A 173 -16.10 -18.96 5.43
C PRO A 173 -15.62 -20.20 6.18
N HIS A 174 -16.50 -21.21 6.27
CA HIS A 174 -16.13 -22.52 6.73
C HIS A 174 -15.05 -23.04 5.78
N SER A 175 -13.82 -23.12 6.30
CA SER A 175 -12.89 -24.23 6.08
C SER A 175 -13.01 -24.92 4.71
N HIS A 176 -12.46 -24.31 3.66
CA HIS A 176 -11.96 -25.11 2.53
C HIS A 176 -10.47 -24.95 2.25
N ASP A 177 -9.76 -24.02 2.90
CA ASP A 177 -8.28 -24.00 2.87
C ASP A 177 -7.62 -23.81 4.25
N GLN A 178 -8.37 -23.98 5.34
CA GLN A 178 -7.75 -23.98 6.68
C GLN A 178 -6.78 -25.15 6.88
N GLU A 179 -6.98 -26.28 6.19
CA GLU A 179 -6.03 -27.39 6.20
C GLU A 179 -4.82 -27.16 5.29
N LYS A 180 -4.91 -26.45 4.15
CA LYS A 180 -3.68 -26.11 3.39
C LYS A 180 -2.83 -25.06 4.09
N ILE A 181 -3.45 -24.09 4.77
CA ILE A 181 -2.75 -23.08 5.60
C ILE A 181 -2.18 -23.71 6.89
N ARG A 182 -2.75 -24.83 7.38
CA ARG A 182 -2.21 -25.63 8.51
C ARG A 182 -1.19 -26.71 8.10
N ASN A 183 -1.35 -27.33 6.93
CA ASN A 183 -0.60 -28.53 6.50
C ASN A 183 0.48 -28.25 5.44
N GLY A 184 0.59 -27.03 4.93
CA GLY A 184 1.90 -26.58 4.45
C GLY A 184 2.84 -26.75 5.63
N LYS A 185 3.83 -27.64 5.54
CA LYS A 185 4.88 -27.82 6.55
C LYS A 185 5.49 -26.46 6.85
N LYS A 186 4.89 -25.74 7.79
CA LYS A 186 5.47 -24.58 8.43
C LYS A 186 6.61 -25.17 9.24
N SER A 187 7.80 -25.20 8.66
CA SER A 187 8.92 -24.78 9.49
C SER A 187 8.52 -23.40 9.99
N HIS A 188 8.06 -23.30 11.23
CA HIS A 188 7.96 -22.01 11.90
C HIS A 188 9.39 -21.49 11.93
N LEU A 189 9.77 -20.76 10.87
CA LEU A 189 11.00 -19.99 10.86
C LEU A 189 10.74 -18.90 11.90
N GLY A 190 11.38 -19.05 13.06
CA GLY A 190 11.37 -18.01 14.06
C GLY A 190 12.00 -16.73 13.50
N PRO A 191 11.85 -15.59 14.19
CA PRO A 191 12.50 -14.33 13.79
C PRO A 191 14.00 -14.49 13.48
N GLU A 192 14.68 -15.37 14.23
CA GLU A 192 16.09 -15.71 14.02
C GLU A 192 16.35 -16.59 12.79
N ASP A 193 15.41 -17.45 12.42
CA ASP A 193 15.53 -18.22 11.19
C ASP A 193 15.30 -17.33 9.96
N ILE A 194 14.34 -16.40 10.04
CA ILE A 194 14.11 -15.38 9.01
C ILE A 194 15.37 -14.51 8.87
N LYS A 195 15.95 -14.06 9.98
CA LYS A 195 17.20 -13.32 9.98
C LYS A 195 18.31 -14.09 9.27
N ARG A 196 18.50 -15.37 9.59
CA ARG A 196 19.52 -16.23 8.97
C ARG A 196 19.32 -16.38 7.46
N GLU A 197 18.10 -16.62 6.99
CA GLU A 197 17.80 -16.74 5.56
C GLU A 197 18.03 -15.43 4.81
N VAL A 198 17.66 -14.29 5.41
CA VAL A 198 17.89 -12.97 4.85
C VAL A 198 19.39 -12.66 4.76
N GLU A 199 20.16 -12.94 5.81
CA GLU A 199 21.61 -12.73 5.81
C GLU A 199 22.31 -13.65 4.78
N ALA A 200 21.83 -14.88 4.60
CA ALA A 200 22.31 -15.77 3.53
C ALA A 200 21.98 -15.22 2.13
N ALA A 201 20.82 -14.58 1.96
CA ALA A 201 20.48 -13.90 0.71
C ALA A 201 21.36 -12.66 0.46
N PHE A 202 21.69 -11.88 1.50
CA PHE A 202 22.64 -10.76 1.39
C PHE A 202 24.03 -11.22 0.96
N ASP A 203 24.48 -12.39 1.44
CA ASP A 203 25.74 -13.01 1.03
C ASP A 203 25.73 -13.38 -0.46
N LYS A 204 24.67 -14.08 -0.91
CA LYS A 204 24.49 -14.46 -2.32
C LYS A 204 24.44 -13.26 -3.27
N LEU A 205 23.92 -12.14 -2.79
CA LEU A 205 23.81 -10.89 -3.55
C LEU A 205 25.06 -9.99 -3.44
N GLY A 206 26.06 -10.39 -2.64
CA GLY A 206 27.28 -9.61 -2.46
C GLY A 206 27.10 -8.32 -1.65
N ILE A 207 26.01 -8.20 -0.87
CA ILE A 207 25.64 -7.00 -0.11
C ILE A 207 25.73 -7.18 1.41
N LYS A 208 26.30 -8.30 1.89
CA LYS A 208 26.41 -8.66 3.31
C LYS A 208 27.11 -7.61 4.18
N ASN A 209 28.03 -6.84 3.62
CA ASN A 209 28.77 -5.80 4.35
C ASN A 209 28.02 -4.46 4.38
N ASP A 210 27.02 -4.31 3.52
CA ASP A 210 26.21 -3.11 3.41
C ASP A 210 24.91 -3.22 4.17
N TRP A 211 24.33 -4.42 4.24
CA TRP A 211 23.01 -4.65 4.80
C TRP A 211 23.04 -5.67 5.94
N LYS A 212 22.20 -5.44 6.96
CA LYS A 212 22.03 -6.36 8.09
C LYS A 212 20.57 -6.58 8.43
N ALA A 213 20.25 -7.76 8.95
CA ALA A 213 18.92 -8.08 9.47
C ALA A 213 18.90 -7.96 11.00
N VAL A 214 17.91 -7.27 11.56
CA VAL A 214 17.81 -6.97 12.99
C VAL A 214 16.47 -7.43 13.53
N VAL A 215 16.47 -8.33 14.51
CA VAL A 215 15.27 -8.77 15.23
C VAL A 215 15.00 -7.83 16.40
N GLY A 216 13.77 -7.35 16.56
CA GLY A 216 13.42 -6.40 17.62
C GLY A 216 11.92 -6.24 17.83
N ASP A 217 11.55 -5.33 18.74
CA ASP A 217 10.15 -5.05 19.10
C ASP A 217 9.50 -4.15 18.03
N TYR A 218 9.23 -4.73 16.87
CA TYR A 218 8.62 -4.08 15.72
C TYR A 218 7.24 -4.68 15.47
N LEU A 219 6.33 -3.90 14.90
CA LEU A 219 4.99 -4.40 14.56
C LEU A 219 5.02 -5.32 13.34
N ASN A 220 5.88 -5.05 12.36
CA ASN A 220 5.98 -5.75 11.07
C ASN A 220 7.43 -5.77 10.57
N ILE A 221 7.72 -6.62 9.58
CA ILE A 221 8.99 -6.54 8.84
C ILE A 221 9.06 -5.18 8.13
N SER A 222 10.17 -4.46 8.29
CA SER A 222 10.35 -3.12 7.70
C SER A 222 11.80 -2.90 7.26
N VAL A 223 11.99 -2.01 6.28
CA VAL A 223 13.30 -1.69 5.73
C VAL A 223 13.70 -0.28 6.18
N ASN A 224 14.85 -0.14 6.84
CA ASN A 224 15.49 1.15 7.08
C ASN A 224 16.63 1.37 6.08
N TYR A 225 16.36 2.15 5.03
CA TYR A 225 17.36 2.45 4.00
C TYR A 225 18.53 3.31 4.49
N ALA A 226 18.31 4.17 5.49
CA ALA A 226 19.36 5.06 6.01
C ALA A 226 20.42 4.28 6.81
N GLU A 227 19.97 3.30 7.59
CA GLU A 227 20.83 2.42 8.39
C GLU A 227 21.20 1.12 7.63
N LYS A 228 20.64 0.92 6.43
CA LYS A 228 20.72 -0.31 5.62
C LYS A 228 20.35 -1.56 6.43
N GLU A 229 19.18 -1.50 7.08
CA GLU A 229 18.68 -2.58 7.94
C GLU A 229 17.37 -3.16 7.44
N LEU A 230 17.22 -4.49 7.51
CA LEU A 230 15.93 -5.17 7.51
C LEU A 230 15.52 -5.48 8.94
N ARG A 231 14.47 -4.85 9.43
CA ARG A 231 13.94 -5.03 10.79
C ARG A 231 12.88 -6.12 10.79
N ILE A 232 13.04 -7.12 11.64
CA ILE A 232 12.20 -8.31 11.75
C ILE A 232 11.53 -8.30 13.13
N PRO A 233 10.20 -8.40 13.23
CA PRO A 233 9.50 -8.41 14.51
C PRO A 233 9.86 -9.67 15.32
N ARG A 234 10.04 -9.50 16.63
CA ARG A 234 10.25 -10.59 17.58
C ARG A 234 8.97 -11.38 17.83
#